data_AF-A0A517PVT7-F1
#
_entry.id   AF-A0A517PVT7-F1
#
_cell.length_a   1.000
_cell.length_b   1.000
_cell.length_c   1.000
_cell.angle_alpha   90.00
_cell.angle_beta   90.00
_cell.angle_gamma   90.00
#
_symmetry.space_group_name_H-M   'P 1'
#
loop_
_entity.id
_entity.type
_entity.pdbx_description
1 polymer ?
#
loop_
_entity_poly.entity_id
_entity_poly.type
_entity_poly.pdbx_seq_one_letter_code
_entity_poly.pdbx_strand_id
1 'polypeptide(L)'
;MAKIEWHAGELFPCVGFIVTNLNQHSKNVVKFYNGRGTAEQWIKEGKNAVKWTNLSCRTFKDNQARLQLFALAYNLGNFLRQLALPKPIQNWSLTTLQEKLVKVGAKVTQHAKYVFFQLAEVVVPRRLFAAILYRIARAAIPPPVTHNVKRKRIK
;
A
#
# COMPACT_ATOMS: atom_id res chain seq x y z
N MET A 1 27.85 6.71 -19.82
CA MET A 1 27.70 5.30 -20.27
C MET A 1 26.30 5.10 -20.84
N ALA A 2 26.13 4.20 -21.81
CA ALA A 2 24.81 3.88 -22.40
C ALA A 2 24.24 2.59 -21.78
N LYS A 3 22.97 2.64 -21.39
CA LYS A 3 22.16 1.52 -20.90
C LYS A 3 21.20 1.16 -22.03
N ILE A 4 21.23 -0.08 -22.49
CA ILE A 4 20.38 -0.58 -23.58
C ILE A 4 19.48 -1.66 -22.98
N GLU A 5 18.16 -1.46 -23.04
CA GLU A 5 17.16 -2.41 -22.55
C GLU A 5 16.28 -2.88 -23.71
N TRP A 6 16.09 -4.20 -23.80
CA TRP A 6 15.19 -4.83 -24.75
C TRP A 6 13.92 -5.28 -24.03
N HIS A 7 12.77 -4.79 -24.48
CA HIS A 7 11.46 -5.20 -23.97
C HIS A 7 10.75 -6.07 -25.01
N ALA A 8 10.07 -7.13 -24.54
CA ALA A 8 9.35 -8.03 -25.43
C ALA A 8 8.18 -7.28 -26.09
N GLY A 9 8.17 -7.21 -27.43
CA GLY A 9 7.16 -6.50 -28.21
C GLY A 9 7.59 -5.13 -28.74
N GLU A 10 8.79 -4.65 -28.41
CA GLU A 10 9.34 -3.40 -28.95
C GLU A 10 10.34 -3.67 -30.09
N LEU A 11 10.18 -2.96 -31.22
CA LEU A 11 11.02 -3.11 -32.40
C LEU A 11 12.42 -2.50 -32.22
N PHE A 12 12.54 -1.48 -31.37
CA PHE A 12 13.79 -0.80 -31.08
C PHE A 12 14.11 -0.88 -29.58
N PRO A 13 15.40 -1.00 -29.20
CA PRO A 13 15.78 -1.02 -27.80
C PRO A 13 15.63 0.37 -27.17
N CYS A 14 15.29 0.39 -25.90
CA CYS A 14 15.32 1.60 -25.08
C CYS A 14 16.77 1.93 -24.72
N VAL A 15 17.31 3.00 -25.30
CA VAL A 15 18.67 3.50 -25.04
C VAL A 15 18.61 4.68 -24.09
N GLY A 16 19.14 4.50 -22.88
CA GLY A 16 19.31 5.56 -21.89
C GLY A 16 20.78 5.92 -21.71
N PHE A 17 21.09 7.20 -21.54
CA PHE A 17 22.44 7.65 -21.21
C PHE A 17 22.51 8.03 -19.73
N ILE A 18 23.47 7.44 -19.01
CA ILE A 18 23.76 7.79 -17.62
C ILE A 18 25.07 8.55 -17.58
N VAL A 19 24.97 9.82 -17.17
CA VAL A 19 26.11 10.69 -16.85
C VAL A 19 26.27 10.67 -15.33
N THR A 20 27.44 10.29 -14.85
CA THR A 20 27.70 10.18 -13.41
C THR A 20 29.15 10.50 -13.09
N ASN A 21 29.40 11.03 -11.89
CA ASN A 21 30.73 11.22 -11.31
C ASN A 21 31.15 10.04 -10.42
N LEU A 22 30.34 8.97 -10.35
CA LEU A 22 30.66 7.77 -9.56
C LEU A 22 31.79 6.98 -10.23
N ASN A 23 32.91 6.82 -9.52
CA ASN A 23 34.00 5.95 -9.94
C ASN A 23 33.71 4.48 -9.56
N GLN A 24 32.77 3.86 -10.27
CA GLN A 24 32.42 2.45 -10.11
C GLN A 24 32.26 1.77 -11.47
N HIS A 25 32.34 0.44 -11.50
CA HIS A 25 32.05 -0.33 -12.70
C HIS A 25 30.62 -0.07 -13.21
N SER A 26 30.46 -0.06 -14.54
CA SER A 26 29.20 0.27 -15.22
C SER A 26 27.98 -0.49 -14.67
N LYS A 27 28.13 -1.79 -14.37
CA LYS A 27 27.07 -2.61 -13.77
C LYS A 27 26.60 -2.05 -12.41
N ASN A 28 27.53 -1.60 -11.56
CA ASN A 28 27.22 -1.07 -10.24
C ASN A 28 26.55 0.31 -10.34
N VAL A 29 27.01 1.14 -11.28
CA VAL A 29 26.36 2.41 -11.58
C VAL A 29 24.93 2.19 -12.06
N VAL A 30 24.69 1.28 -13.01
CA VAL A 30 23.33 0.95 -13.47
C VAL A 30 22.46 0.46 -12.31
N LYS A 31 22.99 -0.44 -11.48
CA LYS A 31 22.28 -0.96 -10.30
C LYS A 31 21.92 0.16 -9.32
N PHE A 32 22.84 1.08 -9.05
CA PHE A 32 22.62 2.21 -8.16
C PHE A 32 21.51 3.13 -8.67
N TYR A 33 21.54 3.53 -9.94
CA TYR A 33 20.51 4.38 -10.52
C TYR A 33 19.16 3.68 -10.67
N ASN A 34 19.14 2.37 -10.98
CA ASN A 34 17.91 1.58 -10.96
C ASN A 34 17.29 1.57 -9.54
N GLY A 35 18.10 1.34 -8.49
CA GLY A 35 17.64 1.39 -7.11
C GLY A 35 17.12 2.77 -6.71
N ARG A 36 17.77 3.84 -7.17
CA ARG A 36 17.30 5.21 -6.99
C ARG A 36 15.95 5.44 -7.69
N GLY A 37 15.79 4.95 -8.92
CA GLY A 37 14.51 5.02 -9.63
C GLY A 37 13.38 4.31 -8.89
N THR A 38 13.66 3.14 -8.29
CA THR A 38 12.69 2.44 -7.43
C THR A 38 12.34 3.27 -6.20
N ALA A 39 13.32 3.86 -5.52
CA ALA A 39 13.09 4.71 -4.36
C ALA A 39 12.27 5.97 -4.72
N GLU A 40 12.57 6.62 -5.85
CA GLU A 40 11.81 7.75 -6.36
C GLU A 40 10.35 7.35 -6.67
N GLN A 41 10.14 6.15 -7.21
CA GLN A 41 8.80 5.63 -7.46
C GLN A 41 8.02 5.41 -6.15
N TRP A 42 8.64 4.86 -5.11
CA TRP A 42 8.01 4.72 -3.79
C TRP A 42 7.69 6.09 -3.17
N ILE A 43 8.59 7.07 -3.31
CA ILE A 43 8.34 8.45 -2.85
C ILE A 43 7.15 9.06 -3.60
N LYS A 44 7.05 8.88 -4.91
CA LYS A 44 5.89 9.34 -5.71
C LYS A 44 4.59 8.69 -5.25
N GLU A 45 4.61 7.37 -5.04
CA GLU A 45 3.44 6.64 -4.54
C GLU A 45 3.02 7.13 -3.15
N GLY A 46 3.98 7.34 -2.22
CA GLY A 46 3.72 7.88 -0.89
C GLY A 46 3.15 9.31 -0.92
N LYS A 47 3.70 10.18 -1.76
CA LYS A 47 3.17 11.54 -1.97
C LYS A 47 1.72 11.52 -2.46
N ASN A 48 1.38 10.63 -3.40
CA ASN A 48 0.03 10.56 -3.96
C ASN A 48 -0.98 9.85 -3.04
N ALA A 49 -0.61 8.71 -2.48
CA ALA A 49 -1.53 7.87 -1.69
C ALA A 49 -1.75 8.36 -0.26
N VAL A 50 -0.69 8.84 0.38
CA VAL A 50 -0.69 9.19 1.81
C VAL A 50 -0.57 10.70 2.02
N LYS A 51 -0.41 11.48 0.94
CA LYS A 51 -0.27 12.96 0.98
C LYS A 51 0.92 13.40 1.84
N TRP A 52 2.07 12.76 1.67
CA TRP A 52 3.31 13.05 2.42
C TRP A 52 3.76 14.52 2.39
N THR A 53 3.31 15.29 1.39
CA THR A 53 3.64 16.72 1.24
C THR A 53 2.80 17.65 2.12
N ASN A 54 1.78 17.15 2.82
CA ASN A 54 0.94 17.97 3.69
C ASN A 54 1.61 18.18 5.06
N LEU A 55 2.72 18.93 5.06
CA LEU A 55 3.55 19.26 6.21
C LEU A 55 3.42 20.76 6.53
N SER A 56 2.32 21.12 7.19
CA SER A 56 1.99 22.52 7.52
C SER A 56 2.23 22.89 8.98
N CYS A 57 2.89 22.05 9.77
CA CYS A 57 3.14 22.33 11.18
C CYS A 57 4.15 23.49 11.35
N ARG A 58 4.02 24.23 12.45
CA ARG A 58 4.85 25.42 12.75
C ARG A 58 6.31 25.09 13.03
N THR A 59 6.61 23.92 13.59
CA THR A 59 7.98 23.51 13.92
C THR A 59 8.47 22.39 13.02
N PHE A 60 9.79 22.34 12.81
CA PHE A 60 10.42 21.27 12.03
C PHE A 60 10.24 19.89 12.69
N LYS A 61 10.33 19.82 14.03
CA LYS A 61 10.16 18.57 14.79
C LYS A 61 8.77 17.96 14.59
N ASP A 62 7.72 18.79 14.56
CA ASP A 62 6.36 18.33 14.31
C ASP A 62 6.20 17.80 12.88
N ASN A 63 6.78 18.49 11.89
CA ASN A 63 6.77 18.03 10.50
C ASN A 63 7.57 16.73 10.32
N GLN A 64 8.68 16.56 11.03
CA GLN A 64 9.44 15.31 11.05
C GLN A 64 8.61 14.16 11.61
N ALA A 65 7.98 14.35 12.77
CA ALA A 65 7.09 13.34 13.36
C ALA A 65 5.91 13.01 12.44
N ARG A 66 5.32 14.02 11.80
CA ARG A 66 4.24 13.85 10.81
C ARG A 66 4.68 13.03 9.59
N LEU A 67 5.87 13.30 9.06
CA LEU A 67 6.44 12.53 7.97
C LEU A 67 6.72 11.07 8.38
N GLN A 68 7.19 10.83 9.61
CA GLN A 68 7.38 9.49 10.15
C GLN A 68 6.06 8.72 10.26
N LEU A 69 4.98 9.35 10.72
CA LEU A 69 3.64 8.74 10.75
C LEU A 69 3.14 8.40 9.35
N PHE A 70 3.38 9.28 8.38
CA PHE A 70 3.04 9.03 6.99
C PHE A 70 3.85 7.88 6.37
N ALA A 71 5.14 7.76 6.71
CA ALA A 71 5.98 6.64 6.30
C ALA A 71 5.51 5.33 6.94
N LEU A 72 5.15 5.35 8.22
CA LEU A 72 4.58 4.20 8.92
C LEU A 72 3.27 3.74 8.27
N ALA A 73 2.36 4.68 7.97
CA ALA A 73 1.10 4.37 7.30
C ALA A 73 1.33 3.74 5.91
N TYR A 74 2.32 4.22 5.15
CA TYR A 74 2.72 3.62 3.87
C TYR A 74 3.25 2.19 4.04
N ASN A 75 4.09 1.95 5.04
CA ASN A 75 4.62 0.62 5.33
C ASN A 75 3.50 -0.35 5.75
N LEU A 76 2.57 0.08 6.61
CA LEU A 76 1.39 -0.71 6.98
C LEU A 76 0.51 -1.06 5.78
N GLY A 77 0.30 -0.10 4.87
CA GLY A 77 -0.41 -0.35 3.63
C GLY A 77 0.30 -1.35 2.71
N ASN A 78 1.63 -1.30 2.65
CA ASN A 78 2.42 -2.30 1.93
C ASN A 78 2.36 -3.69 2.56
N PHE A 79 2.39 -3.77 3.89
CA PHE A 79 2.18 -5.05 4.59
C PHE A 79 0.80 -5.63 4.30
N LEU A 80 -0.23 -4.79 4.29
CA LEU A 80 -1.58 -5.22 3.89
C LEU A 80 -1.58 -5.76 2.45
N ARG A 81 -0.93 -5.04 1.51
CA ARG A 81 -0.79 -5.46 0.11
C ARG A 81 -0.07 -6.80 -0.03
N GLN A 82 0.96 -7.06 0.77
CA GLN A 82 1.74 -8.27 0.67
C GLN A 82 1.10 -9.48 1.38
N LEU A 83 0.46 -9.27 2.54
CA LEU A 83 -0.01 -10.35 3.40
C LEU A 83 -1.50 -10.66 3.25
N ALA A 84 -2.32 -9.63 3.04
CA ALA A 84 -3.77 -9.75 3.17
C ALA A 84 -4.53 -9.73 1.84
N LEU A 85 -3.89 -9.31 0.73
CA LEU A 85 -4.59 -9.15 -0.55
C LEU A 85 -4.72 -10.49 -1.31
N PRO A 86 -5.96 -10.94 -1.61
CA PRO A 86 -6.18 -12.10 -2.46
C PRO A 86 -5.87 -11.79 -3.94
N LYS A 87 -5.56 -12.85 -4.70
CA LYS A 87 -5.13 -12.79 -6.12
C LYS A 87 -5.93 -11.81 -7.01
N PRO A 88 -7.27 -11.69 -6.90
CA PRO A 88 -8.04 -10.79 -7.77
C PRO A 88 -7.71 -9.31 -7.60
N ILE A 89 -7.19 -8.91 -6.43
CA ILE A 89 -6.93 -7.52 -6.08
C ILE A 89 -5.46 -7.25 -5.73
N GLN A 90 -4.59 -8.21 -6.02
CA GLN A 90 -3.16 -8.10 -5.74
C GLN A 90 -2.50 -6.92 -6.46
N ASN A 91 -3.06 -6.53 -7.62
CA ASN A 91 -2.57 -5.44 -8.45
C ASN A 91 -3.14 -4.06 -8.05
N TRP A 92 -3.93 -3.97 -6.99
CA TRP A 92 -4.46 -2.67 -6.54
C TRP A 92 -3.34 -1.76 -6.05
N SER A 93 -3.39 -0.50 -6.47
CA SER A 93 -2.51 0.54 -5.96
C SER A 93 -2.85 0.87 -4.50
N LEU A 94 -1.90 1.47 -3.79
CA LEU A 94 -2.11 1.89 -2.41
C LEU A 94 -3.23 2.95 -2.29
N THR A 95 -3.42 3.80 -3.31
CA THR A 95 -4.55 4.75 -3.39
C THR A 95 -5.88 4.04 -3.42
N THR A 96 -6.06 3.06 -4.32
CA THR A 96 -7.30 2.29 -4.43
C THR A 96 -7.57 1.51 -3.16
N LEU A 97 -6.54 0.94 -2.53
CA LEU A 97 -6.67 0.27 -1.23
C LEU A 97 -7.17 1.23 -0.14
N GLN A 98 -6.58 2.42 -0.04
CA GLN A 98 -7.02 3.42 0.92
C GLN A 98 -8.49 3.82 0.67
N GLU A 99 -8.86 4.08 -0.58
CA GLU A 99 -10.22 4.48 -0.94
C GLU A 99 -11.25 3.37 -0.70
N LYS A 100 -10.92 2.13 -1.07
CA LYS A 100 -11.83 0.97 -1.07
C LYS A 100 -11.82 0.16 0.22
N LEU A 101 -10.87 0.36 1.13
CA LEU A 101 -10.84 -0.36 2.42
C LEU A 101 -10.84 0.56 3.64
N VAL A 102 -10.19 1.73 3.56
CA VAL A 102 -10.02 2.61 4.74
C VAL A 102 -11.04 3.75 4.73
N LYS A 103 -11.26 4.37 3.56
CA LYS A 103 -12.18 5.52 3.40
C LYS A 103 -13.60 5.11 3.00
N VAL A 104 -13.93 3.82 3.08
CA VAL A 104 -15.28 3.37 2.73
C VAL A 104 -16.27 3.83 3.78
N GLY A 105 -17.30 4.53 3.32
CA GLY A 105 -18.46 4.84 4.15
C GLY A 105 -19.21 3.56 4.53
N ALA A 106 -19.51 3.39 5.82
CA ALA A 106 -20.29 2.28 6.34
C ALA A 106 -21.38 2.81 7.26
N LYS A 107 -22.58 2.23 7.20
CA LYS A 107 -23.58 2.45 8.25
C LYS A 107 -23.21 1.59 9.45
N VAL A 108 -22.95 2.22 10.58
CA VAL A 108 -22.68 1.55 11.85
C VAL A 108 -24.00 1.41 12.61
N THR A 109 -24.38 0.18 12.94
CA THR A 109 -25.56 -0.11 13.76
C THR A 109 -25.11 -0.86 15.01
N GLN A 110 -25.42 -0.31 16.18
CA GLN A 110 -25.07 -0.89 17.46
C GLN A 110 -26.27 -1.57 18.09
N HIS A 111 -26.10 -2.83 18.50
CA HIS A 111 -26.99 -3.54 19.39
C HIS A 111 -26.26 -3.78 20.73
N ALA A 112 -26.99 -4.21 21.77
CA ALA A 112 -26.47 -4.34 23.14
C ALA A 112 -25.14 -5.11 23.28
N LYS A 113 -24.81 -6.04 22.37
CA LYS A 113 -23.58 -6.84 22.41
C LYS A 113 -22.71 -6.75 21.14
N TYR A 114 -23.21 -6.11 20.07
CA TYR A 114 -22.59 -6.20 18.76
C TYR A 114 -22.65 -4.87 18.00
N VAL A 115 -21.57 -4.58 17.29
CA VAL A 115 -21.50 -3.48 16.32
C VAL A 115 -21.49 -4.07 14.92
N PHE A 116 -22.44 -3.66 14.08
CA PHE A 116 -22.54 -4.09 12.69
C PHE A 116 -22.09 -2.97 11.76
N PHE A 117 -21.17 -3.29 10.86
CA PHE A 117 -20.73 -2.41 9.78
C PHE A 117 -21.43 -2.83 8.48
N GLN A 118 -22.36 -2.01 8.01
CA GLN A 118 -23.03 -2.18 6.73
C GLN A 118 -22.25 -1.42 5.66
N LEU A 119 -21.48 -2.16 4.86
CA LEU A 119 -20.68 -1.66 3.76
C LEU A 119 -21.44 -1.85 2.43
N ALA A 120 -21.22 -0.94 1.48
CA ALA A 120 -21.77 -1.06 0.13
C ALA A 120 -21.06 -2.18 -0.64
N GLU A 121 -21.80 -3.23 -1.02
CA GLU A 121 -21.25 -4.40 -1.72
C GLU A 121 -20.70 -4.06 -3.11
N VAL A 122 -21.19 -2.98 -3.72
CA VAL A 122 -20.69 -2.42 -4.99
C VAL A 122 -19.24 -1.93 -4.87
N VAL A 123 -18.79 -1.55 -3.67
CA VAL A 123 -17.44 -1.01 -3.46
C VAL A 123 -16.43 -2.14 -3.26
N VAL A 124 -16.75 -3.10 -2.39
CA VAL A 124 -15.97 -4.33 -2.16
C VAL A 124 -16.93 -5.48 -1.88
N PRO A 125 -16.89 -6.59 -2.66
CA PRO A 125 -17.73 -7.74 -2.41
C PRO A 125 -17.54 -8.31 -1.00
N ARG A 126 -18.64 -8.70 -0.34
CA ARG A 126 -18.61 -9.23 1.04
C ARG A 126 -17.64 -10.41 1.21
N ARG A 127 -17.58 -11.29 0.20
CA ARG A 127 -16.67 -12.46 0.19
C ARG A 127 -15.19 -12.03 0.17
N LEU A 128 -14.88 -10.99 -0.60
CA LEU A 128 -13.54 -10.46 -0.75
C LEU A 128 -13.08 -9.79 0.55
N PHE A 129 -13.94 -8.97 1.14
CA PHE A 129 -13.68 -8.32 2.43
C PHE A 129 -13.49 -9.35 3.55
N ALA A 130 -14.34 -10.39 3.61
CA ALA A 130 -14.20 -11.47 4.56
C ALA A 130 -12.88 -12.27 4.39
N ALA A 131 -12.41 -12.45 3.15
CA ALA A 131 -11.15 -13.11 2.86
C ALA A 131 -9.94 -12.28 3.33
N ILE A 132 -9.98 -10.95 3.14
CA ILE A 132 -8.97 -10.03 3.67
C ILE A 132 -8.93 -10.11 5.20
N LEU A 133 -10.08 -9.98 5.87
CA LEU A 133 -10.16 -10.08 7.33
C LEU A 133 -9.65 -11.43 7.86
N TYR A 134 -9.95 -12.52 7.15
CA TYR A 134 -9.44 -13.84 7.52
C TYR A 134 -7.92 -13.92 7.42
N ARG A 135 -7.31 -13.35 6.39
CA ARG A 135 -5.84 -13.31 6.25
C ARG A 135 -5.18 -12.43 7.30
N ILE A 136 -5.78 -11.29 7.63
CA ILE A 136 -5.32 -10.42 8.72
C ILE A 136 -5.40 -11.18 10.05
N ALA A 137 -6.52 -11.84 10.34
CA ALA A 137 -6.71 -12.61 11.57
C ALA A 137 -5.71 -13.78 11.70
N ARG A 138 -5.31 -14.39 10.58
CA ARG A 138 -4.26 -15.42 10.57
C ARG A 138 -2.85 -14.86 10.82
N ALA A 139 -2.59 -13.63 10.40
CA ALA A 139 -1.31 -12.96 10.62
C ALA A 139 -1.23 -12.33 12.02
N ALA A 140 -2.37 -12.06 12.65
CA ALA A 140 -2.44 -11.60 14.03
C ALA A 140 -2.11 -12.73 15.01
N ILE A 141 -1.31 -12.42 16.02
CA ILE A 141 -1.14 -13.26 17.20
C ILE A 141 -2.55 -13.50 17.77
N PRO A 142 -2.95 -14.75 18.10
CA PRO A 142 -4.30 -15.02 18.54
C PRO A 142 -4.63 -14.12 19.74
N PRO A 143 -5.72 -13.34 19.66
CA PRO A 143 -6.16 -12.57 20.81
C PRO A 143 -6.49 -13.55 21.95
N PRO A 144 -6.25 -13.19 23.22
CA PRO A 144 -6.82 -13.94 24.33
C PRO A 144 -8.33 -14.07 24.09
N VAL A 145 -8.84 -15.29 24.26
CA VAL A 145 -10.19 -15.70 23.86
C VAL A 145 -11.22 -14.68 24.36
N THR A 146 -11.74 -13.88 23.45
CA THR A 146 -12.89 -13.01 23.71
C THR A 146 -14.05 -13.49 22.84
N HIS A 147 -15.22 -13.58 23.48
CA HIS A 147 -16.35 -14.40 23.05
C HIS A 147 -16.79 -14.20 21.59
N ASN A 148 -16.60 -15.26 20.81
CA ASN A 148 -17.43 -15.79 19.73
C ASN A 148 -18.21 -14.77 18.84
N VAL A 149 -17.54 -14.23 17.81
CA VAL A 149 -18.17 -13.46 16.73
C VAL A 149 -18.92 -14.42 15.78
N LYS A 150 -20.22 -14.65 16.01
CA LYS A 150 -21.08 -15.34 15.03
C LYS A 150 -21.30 -14.45 13.81
N ARG A 151 -20.66 -14.79 12.68
CA ARG A 151 -20.90 -14.21 11.35
C ARG A 151 -22.29 -14.61 10.84
N LYS A 152 -23.30 -13.76 11.04
CA LYS A 152 -24.65 -13.98 10.49
C LYS A 152 -24.69 -13.45 9.04
N ARG A 153 -24.83 -14.34 8.06
CA ARG A 153 -25.16 -14.01 6.66
C ARG A 153 -26.57 -13.42 6.62
N ILE A 154 -26.72 -12.21 6.09
CA ILE A 154 -28.03 -11.65 5.74
C ILE A 154 -28.18 -11.79 4.22
N LYS A 155 -29.31 -12.39 3.81
CA LYS A 155 -29.74 -12.56 2.41
C LYS A 155 -29.79 -11.22 1.69
#